data_AF-A0A974NTN2-F1
#
_entry.id   AF-A0A974NTN2-F1
#
_cell.length_a   1.000
_cell.length_b   1.000
_cell.length_c   1.000
_cell.angle_alpha   90.00
_cell.angle_beta   90.00
_cell.angle_gamma   90.00
#
_symmetry.space_group_name_H-M   'P 1'
#
loop_
_entity.id
_entity.type
_entity.pdbx_description
1 polymer ?
#
loop_
_entity_poly.entity_id
_entity_poly.type
_entity_poly.pdbx_seq_one_letter_code
_entity_poly.pdbx_strand_id
1 'polypeptide(L)'
;MRRTIISSVALCAIGAIAAPANAQDAGSDIRCILVSNVFARIETDATRKQLAQASAMYFTGRVTARLSAPQIKAQILAQSKSVDKNNGGPIMTACAKRFQQDQRMMQGIGQELQKSNPIPPAKK
;
A
#
# COMPACT_ATOMS: atom_id res chain seq x y z
N MET A 1 65.24 3.43 -16.47
CA MET A 1 64.11 2.75 -17.14
C MET A 1 62.81 3.39 -16.67
N ARG A 2 62.16 4.20 -17.53
CA ARG A 2 60.88 4.89 -17.24
C ARG A 2 59.72 3.90 -17.46
N ARG A 3 58.92 3.65 -16.43
CA ARG A 3 57.67 2.87 -16.55
C ARG A 3 56.49 3.83 -16.58
N THR A 4 55.97 4.05 -17.78
CA THR A 4 54.72 4.77 -18.03
C THR A 4 53.56 3.83 -17.68
N ILE A 5 52.82 4.12 -16.62
CA ILE A 5 51.58 3.38 -16.26
C ILE A 5 50.41 4.23 -16.76
N ILE A 6 49.74 3.72 -17.80
CA ILE A 6 48.61 4.36 -18.46
C ILE A 6 47.35 4.11 -17.62
N SER A 7 46.73 5.21 -17.18
CA SER A 7 45.42 5.26 -16.52
C SER A 7 44.33 4.63 -17.38
N SER A 8 43.57 3.70 -16.81
CA SER A 8 42.30 3.23 -17.36
C SER A 8 41.17 3.66 -16.42
N VAL A 9 40.45 4.71 -16.79
CA VAL A 9 39.21 5.14 -16.14
C VAL A 9 38.12 4.15 -16.55
N ALA A 10 37.81 3.21 -15.67
CA ALA A 10 36.63 2.36 -15.81
C ALA A 10 35.39 3.17 -15.41
N LEU A 11 34.71 3.73 -16.41
CA LEU A 11 33.42 4.38 -16.26
C LEU A 11 32.35 3.28 -16.02
N CYS A 12 32.16 2.88 -14.76
CA CYS A 12 31.02 2.05 -14.37
C CYS A 12 29.74 2.86 -14.57
N ALA A 13 29.10 2.65 -15.71
CA ALA A 13 27.72 3.03 -15.94
C ALA A 13 26.84 2.24 -14.95
N ILE A 14 26.59 2.82 -13.78
CA ILE A 14 25.52 2.38 -12.89
C ILE A 14 24.22 2.77 -13.59
N GLY A 15 23.80 1.93 -14.54
CA GLY A 15 22.47 1.96 -15.10
C GLY A 15 21.49 1.75 -13.96
N ALA A 16 20.86 2.83 -13.52
CA ALA A 16 19.76 2.81 -12.59
C ALA A 16 18.61 2.02 -13.21
N ILE A 17 18.58 0.71 -12.99
CA ILE A 17 17.39 -0.10 -13.16
C ILE A 17 16.48 0.21 -11.96
N ALA A 18 15.94 1.42 -11.91
CA ALA A 18 14.80 1.73 -11.07
C ALA A 18 13.61 0.97 -11.68
N ALA A 19 13.49 -0.31 -11.34
CA ALA A 19 12.24 -1.03 -11.54
C ALA A 19 11.12 -0.17 -10.93
N PRO A 20 9.98 0.04 -11.61
CA PRO A 20 8.94 0.90 -11.11
C PRO A 20 8.31 0.20 -9.91
N ALA A 21 8.75 0.54 -8.70
CA ALA A 21 8.15 0.11 -7.44
C ALA A 21 6.65 0.50 -7.33
N ASN A 22 6.13 1.27 -8.28
CA ASN A 22 4.75 1.75 -8.34
C ASN A 22 3.79 0.89 -9.18
N ALA A 23 4.27 -0.09 -9.96
CA ALA A 23 3.37 -0.92 -10.78
C ALA A 23 2.72 -2.08 -10.00
N GLN A 24 3.33 -2.52 -8.90
CA GLN A 24 2.99 -3.78 -8.25
C GLN A 24 1.77 -3.71 -7.30
N ASP A 25 1.11 -2.55 -7.20
CA ASP A 25 0.26 -2.28 -6.02
C ASP A 25 -1.20 -1.91 -6.30
N ALA A 26 -1.51 -1.34 -7.46
CA ALA A 26 -2.86 -0.91 -7.78
C ALA A 26 -3.85 -2.08 -7.90
N GLY A 27 -3.43 -3.21 -8.48
CA GLY A 27 -4.28 -4.39 -8.62
C GLY A 27 -4.58 -5.10 -7.30
N SER A 28 -3.61 -5.14 -6.37
CA SER A 28 -3.85 -5.62 -5.00
C SER A 28 -4.79 -4.70 -4.23
N ASP A 29 -4.62 -3.38 -4.32
CA ASP A 29 -5.49 -2.43 -3.63
C ASP A 29 -6.94 -2.54 -4.14
N ILE A 30 -7.13 -2.74 -5.46
CA ILE A 30 -8.46 -3.00 -6.04
C ILE A 30 -9.06 -4.31 -5.53
N ARG A 31 -8.30 -5.42 -5.48
CA ARG A 31 -8.77 -6.68 -4.89
C ARG A 31 -9.18 -6.47 -3.43
N CYS A 32 -8.40 -5.70 -2.67
CA CYS A 32 -8.72 -5.37 -1.29
C CYS A 32 -10.02 -4.57 -1.17
N ILE A 33 -10.28 -3.60 -2.04
CA ILE A 33 -11.56 -2.88 -2.07
C ILE A 33 -12.71 -3.85 -2.35
N LEU A 34 -12.57 -4.73 -3.33
CA LEU A 34 -13.61 -5.68 -3.73
C LEU A 34 -13.97 -6.63 -2.59
N VAL A 35 -12.99 -7.31 -1.99
CA VAL A 35 -13.28 -8.24 -0.87
C VAL A 35 -13.76 -7.51 0.37
N SER A 36 -13.19 -6.34 0.68
CA SER A 36 -13.59 -5.57 1.86
C SER A 36 -15.05 -5.14 1.79
N ASN A 37 -15.55 -4.74 0.62
CA ASN A 37 -16.96 -4.41 0.42
C ASN A 37 -17.88 -5.62 0.61
N VAL A 38 -17.45 -6.82 0.19
CA VAL A 38 -18.20 -8.06 0.42
C VAL A 38 -18.24 -8.39 1.90
N PHE A 39 -17.08 -8.46 2.56
CA PHE A 39 -16.97 -8.80 3.99
C PHE A 39 -17.69 -7.79 4.89
N ALA A 40 -17.65 -6.50 4.56
CA ALA A 40 -18.40 -5.47 5.28
C ALA A 40 -19.92 -5.68 5.26
N ARG A 41 -20.46 -6.45 4.30
CA ARG A 41 -21.89 -6.75 4.17
C ARG A 41 -22.28 -8.08 4.80
N ILE A 42 -21.42 -9.10 4.68
CA ILE A 42 -21.74 -10.48 5.09
C ILE A 42 -21.24 -10.85 6.49
N GLU A 43 -20.26 -10.13 7.03
CA GLU A 43 -19.69 -10.42 8.34
C GLU A 43 -20.65 -10.04 9.47
N THR A 44 -20.83 -10.95 10.42
CA THR A 44 -21.70 -10.77 11.58
C THR A 44 -20.93 -10.28 12.81
N ASP A 45 -19.64 -10.60 12.90
CA ASP A 45 -18.78 -10.06 13.95
C ASP A 45 -18.54 -8.56 13.75
N ALA A 46 -18.91 -7.75 14.76
CA ALA A 46 -18.85 -6.30 14.66
C ALA A 46 -17.42 -5.77 14.40
N THR A 47 -16.42 -6.38 15.05
CA THR A 47 -15.02 -5.97 14.93
C THR A 47 -14.48 -6.28 13.53
N ARG A 48 -14.72 -7.49 13.01
CA ARG A 48 -14.30 -7.88 11.66
C ARG A 48 -15.03 -7.09 10.57
N LYS A 49 -16.32 -6.78 10.78
CA LYS A 49 -17.09 -5.91 9.89
C LYS A 49 -16.49 -4.50 9.83
N GLN A 50 -16.16 -3.92 10.98
CA GLN A 50 -15.52 -2.61 11.04
C GLN A 50 -14.13 -2.61 10.38
N LEU A 51 -13.35 -3.68 10.57
CA LEU A 51 -12.06 -3.86 9.92
C LEU A 51 -12.18 -3.91 8.39
N ALA A 52 -13.19 -4.61 7.88
CA ALA A 52 -13.48 -4.65 6.45
C ALA A 52 -13.87 -3.25 5.92
N GLN A 53 -14.75 -2.52 6.62
CA GLN A 53 -15.12 -1.16 6.23
C GLN A 53 -13.91 -0.21 6.22
N ALA A 54 -13.09 -0.24 7.27
CA ALA A 54 -11.88 0.56 7.37
C ALA A 54 -10.88 0.24 6.25
N SER A 55 -10.69 -1.06 5.96
CA SER A 55 -9.84 -1.52 4.86
C SER A 55 -10.36 -1.02 3.51
N ALA A 56 -11.67 -1.09 3.26
CA ALA A 56 -12.27 -0.58 2.03
C ALA A 56 -11.96 0.92 1.81
N MET A 57 -12.14 1.75 2.85
CA MET A 57 -11.85 3.18 2.78
C MET A 57 -10.35 3.46 2.57
N TYR A 58 -9.51 2.77 3.32
CA TYR A 58 -8.05 2.89 3.23
C TYR A 58 -7.54 2.63 1.81
N PHE A 59 -7.91 1.50 1.21
CA PHE A 59 -7.46 1.16 -0.14
C PHE A 59 -8.13 2.02 -1.21
N THR A 60 -9.35 2.50 -0.99
CA THR A 60 -10.00 3.47 -1.89
C THR A 60 -9.19 4.75 -1.99
N GLY A 61 -8.77 5.33 -0.85
CA GLY A 61 -7.94 6.54 -0.85
C GLY A 61 -6.59 6.36 -1.56
N ARG A 62 -5.96 5.19 -1.40
CA ARG A 62 -4.71 4.86 -2.12
C ARG A 62 -4.92 4.76 -3.63
N VAL A 63 -6.01 4.12 -4.04
CA VAL A 63 -6.33 3.93 -5.47
C VAL A 63 -6.65 5.27 -6.13
N THR A 64 -7.48 6.11 -5.50
CA THR A 64 -7.85 7.42 -6.08
C THR A 64 -6.68 8.40 -6.11
N ALA A 65 -5.71 8.26 -5.22
CA ALA A 65 -4.47 9.05 -5.26
C ALA A 65 -3.53 8.66 -6.41
N ARG A 66 -3.72 7.48 -7.03
CA ARG A 66 -2.79 6.91 -8.02
C ARG A 66 -3.39 6.74 -9.41
N LEU A 67 -4.71 6.50 -9.49
CA LEU A 67 -5.39 6.15 -10.72
C LEU A 67 -6.51 7.14 -11.04
N SER A 68 -6.64 7.45 -12.33
CA SER A 68 -7.82 8.11 -12.89
C SER A 68 -9.05 7.19 -12.87
N ALA A 69 -10.26 7.77 -12.93
CA ALA A 69 -11.50 7.00 -12.95
C ALA A 69 -11.56 5.92 -14.08
N PRO A 70 -11.13 6.20 -15.33
CA PRO A 70 -11.07 5.15 -16.37
C PRO A 70 -10.12 4.00 -16.02
N GLN A 71 -8.96 4.31 -15.43
CA GLN A 71 -8.00 3.29 -14.98
C GLN A 71 -8.54 2.45 -13.83
N ILE A 72 -9.25 3.08 -12.88
CA ILE A 72 -9.94 2.36 -11.79
C ILE A 72 -10.97 1.39 -12.36
N LYS A 73 -11.81 1.84 -13.32
CA LYS A 73 -12.80 0.99 -13.98
C LYS A 73 -12.13 -0.20 -14.67
N ALA A 74 -11.06 0.04 -15.42
CA ALA A 74 -10.29 -1.02 -16.09
C ALA A 74 -9.73 -2.03 -15.09
N GLN A 75 -9.18 -1.55 -13.97
CA GLN A 75 -8.64 -2.43 -12.93
C GLN A 75 -9.73 -3.22 -12.19
N ILE A 76 -10.88 -2.61 -11.89
CA ILE A 76 -12.01 -3.34 -11.31
C ILE A 76 -12.44 -4.50 -12.22
N LEU A 77 -12.55 -4.25 -13.53
CA LEU A 77 -12.89 -5.30 -14.51
C LEU A 77 -11.84 -6.40 -14.61
N ALA A 78 -10.55 -6.04 -14.52
CA ALA A 78 -9.46 -7.00 -14.55
C ALA A 78 -9.43 -7.87 -13.28
N GLN A 79 -9.60 -7.24 -12.11
CA GLN A 79 -9.45 -7.91 -10.82
C GLN A 79 -10.72 -8.62 -10.34
N SER A 80 -11.92 -8.22 -10.78
CA SER A 80 -13.17 -8.87 -10.38
C SER A 80 -13.24 -10.35 -10.74
N LYS A 81 -12.54 -10.74 -11.81
CA LYS A 81 -12.43 -12.15 -12.25
C LYS A 81 -11.46 -12.98 -11.40
N SER A 82 -10.57 -12.32 -10.64
CA SER A 82 -9.56 -12.96 -9.81
C SER A 82 -10.01 -13.20 -8.37
N VAL A 83 -11.19 -12.71 -8.00
CA VAL A 83 -11.75 -12.82 -6.64
C VAL A 83 -12.97 -13.72 -6.70
N ASP A 84 -12.95 -14.80 -5.92
CA ASP A 84 -14.04 -15.76 -5.81
C ASP A 84 -14.27 -16.18 -4.34
N LYS A 85 -15.19 -17.13 -4.14
CA LYS A 85 -15.55 -17.62 -2.81
C LYS A 85 -14.42 -18.40 -2.13
N ASN A 86 -13.51 -19.00 -2.90
CA ASN A 86 -12.43 -19.83 -2.40
C ASN A 86 -11.24 -18.97 -1.96
N ASN A 87 -11.01 -17.83 -2.60
CA ASN A 87 -9.86 -16.96 -2.31
C ASN A 87 -10.22 -15.64 -1.61
N GLY A 88 -11.50 -15.28 -1.52
CA GLY A 88 -11.94 -14.01 -0.91
C GLY A 88 -11.52 -13.86 0.56
N GLY A 89 -11.63 -14.91 1.35
CA GLY A 89 -11.18 -14.93 2.75
C GLY A 89 -9.67 -14.69 2.89
N PRO A 90 -8.81 -15.51 2.25
CA PRO A 90 -7.37 -15.29 2.22
C PRO A 90 -6.96 -13.90 1.73
N ILE A 91 -7.59 -13.37 0.68
CA ILE A 91 -7.34 -12.01 0.18
C ILE A 91 -7.69 -10.98 1.27
N MET A 92 -8.87 -11.09 1.89
CA MET A 92 -9.30 -10.17 2.95
C MET A 92 -8.34 -10.19 4.14
N THR A 93 -7.86 -11.37 4.56
CA THR A 93 -6.86 -11.48 5.62
C THR A 93 -5.55 -10.78 5.25
N ALA A 94 -5.08 -10.93 4.01
CA ALA A 94 -3.89 -10.22 3.54
C ALA A 94 -4.09 -8.69 3.53
N CYS A 95 -5.27 -8.23 3.09
CA CYS A 95 -5.64 -6.82 3.07
C CYS A 95 -5.70 -6.22 4.48
N ALA A 96 -6.33 -6.93 5.42
CA ALA A 96 -6.39 -6.54 6.83
C ALA A 96 -4.99 -6.46 7.46
N LYS A 97 -4.13 -7.46 7.22
CA LYS A 97 -2.76 -7.46 7.71
C LYS A 97 -1.99 -6.25 7.21
N ARG A 98 -2.09 -5.94 5.92
CA ARG A 98 -1.44 -4.78 5.32
C ARG A 98 -1.95 -3.47 5.91
N PHE A 99 -3.27 -3.29 5.98
CA PHE A 99 -3.89 -2.12 6.60
C PHE A 99 -3.37 -1.91 8.04
N GLN A 100 -3.37 -2.97 8.85
CA GLN A 100 -2.88 -2.89 10.23
C GLN A 100 -1.37 -2.62 10.33
N GLN A 101 -0.56 -3.15 9.41
CA GLN A 101 0.87 -2.84 9.34
C GLN A 101 1.10 -1.35 9.07
N ASP A 102 0.40 -0.81 8.08
CA ASP A 102 0.51 0.59 7.70
C ASP A 102 -0.03 1.51 8.82
N GLN A 103 -1.09 1.10 9.52
CA GLN A 103 -1.58 1.82 10.71
C GLN A 103 -0.54 1.86 11.84
N ARG A 104 0.09 0.72 12.19
CA ARG A 104 1.12 0.68 13.23
C ARG A 104 2.32 1.55 12.87
N MET A 105 2.73 1.52 11.61
CA MET A 105 3.80 2.40 11.11
C MET A 105 3.43 3.88 11.33
N MET A 106 2.23 4.30 10.92
CA MET A 106 1.78 5.68 11.08
C MET A 106 1.67 6.10 12.56
N GLN A 107 1.21 5.19 13.43
CA GLN A 107 1.18 5.43 14.88
C GLN A 107 2.60 5.63 15.44
N GLY A 108 3.55 4.80 15.03
CA GLY A 108 4.95 4.93 15.44
C GLY A 108 5.55 6.27 15.01
N ILE A 109 5.31 6.69 13.76
CA ILE A 109 5.74 8.02 13.26
C ILE A 109 5.09 9.13 14.10
N GLY A 110 3.79 9.05 14.36
CA GLY A 110 3.08 10.05 15.17
C GLY A 110 3.65 10.18 16.59
N GLN A 111 3.95 9.05 17.24
CA GLN A 111 4.57 9.03 18.56
C GLN A 111 5.98 9.64 18.55
N GLU A 112 6.78 9.32 17.52
CA GLU A 112 8.13 9.86 17.38
C GLU A 112 8.13 11.38 17.14
N LEU A 113 7.21 11.85 16.29
CA LEU A 113 7.00 13.27 16.05
C LEU A 113 6.53 13.99 17.32
N GLN A 114 5.65 13.39 18.12
CA GLN A 114 5.19 13.97 19.38
C GLN A 114 6.33 14.10 20.41
N LYS A 115 7.22 13.11 20.49
CA LYS A 115 8.41 13.18 21.35
C LYS A 115 9.39 14.25 20.88
N SER A 116 9.59 14.36 19.57
CA SER A 116 10.51 15.31 18.96
C SER A 116 10.00 16.75 18.97
N ASN A 117 8.68 16.93 18.93
CA ASN A 117 8.00 18.22 18.93
C ASN A 117 6.76 18.17 19.85
N PRO A 118 6.95 18.25 21.18
CA PRO A 118 5.84 18.23 22.11
C PRO A 118 4.90 19.40 21.83
N ILE A 119 3.63 19.10 21.55
CA ILE A 119 2.59 20.14 21.40
C ILE A 119 2.51 20.88 22.75
N PRO A 120 2.77 22.20 22.79
CA PRO A 120 2.66 22.97 24.02
C PRO A 120 1.24 22.82 24.58
N PRO A 121 1.07 22.72 25.91
CA PRO A 121 -0.26 22.64 26.50
C PRO A 121 -1.10 23.86 26.04
N ALA A 122 -2.32 23.61 25.61
CA ALA A 122 -3.25 24.67 25.22
C ALA A 122 -3.43 25.63 26.41
N LYS A 123 -3.18 26.93 26.18
CA LYS A 123 -3.45 27.95 27.19
C LYS A 123 -4.96 27.95 27.45
N LYS A 124 -5.36 27.75 28.70
CA LYS A 124 -6.75 27.91 29.16
C LYS A 124 -7.16 29.37 29.11
#